data_AF-A0A2P8B1Q1-F1
#
_entry.id   AF-A0A2P8B1Q1-F1
#
_cell.length_a   1.000
_cell.length_b   1.000
_cell.length_c   1.000
_cell.angle_alpha   90.00
_cell.angle_beta   90.00
_cell.angle_gamma   90.00
#
_symmetry.space_group_name_H-M   'P 1'
#
loop_
_entity.id
_entity.type
_entity.pdbx_description
1 polymer ?
#
loop_
_entity_poly.entity_id
_entity_poly.type
_entity_poly.pdbx_seq_one_letter_code
_entity_poly.pdbx_strand_id
1 'polypeptide(L)'
;MQVKKDGRDWRVGATSDVGWIAGHTTAGVSITTAVPPVFDAYATTYQADDITAAAYEQALIEDLITHTPDQPWWLAYLDTGTHDVVFPHAPRVFLYWNWPYVLVEAGPEQALTWRTGGHIRHAHGALPDLFFPADRSWLVSALWDDTWTCLGGPEQLIHTLERDPVANARRVRLDEDALPPGLTRE
;
A
#
# COMPACT_ATOMS: atom_id res chain seq x y z
N MET A 1 -16.08 -13.12 7.00
CA MET A 1 -15.28 -14.11 7.75
C MET A 1 -14.41 -13.37 8.76
N GLN A 2 -13.96 -14.02 9.83
CA GLN A 2 -13.08 -13.41 10.83
C GLN A 2 -11.83 -14.28 11.08
N VAL A 3 -10.74 -13.64 11.49
CA VAL A 3 -9.50 -14.28 11.96
C VAL A 3 -9.12 -13.75 13.35
N LYS A 4 -8.41 -14.56 14.14
CA LYS A 4 -8.00 -14.20 15.52
C LYS A 4 -6.53 -13.84 15.61
N LYS A 5 -6.23 -12.71 16.25
CA LYS A 5 -4.87 -12.29 16.64
C LYS A 5 -4.96 -11.37 17.85
N ASP A 6 -4.02 -11.52 18.79
CA ASP A 6 -3.92 -10.69 20.00
C ASP A 6 -5.23 -10.60 20.81
N GLY A 7 -5.97 -11.71 20.87
CA GLY A 7 -7.23 -11.81 21.60
C GLY A 7 -8.43 -11.08 20.96
N ARG A 8 -8.28 -10.58 19.73
CA ARG A 8 -9.35 -9.90 18.97
C ARG A 8 -9.70 -10.65 17.68
N ASP A 9 -10.95 -10.50 17.26
CA ASP A 9 -11.44 -10.96 15.97
C ASP A 9 -11.33 -9.83 14.94
N TRP A 10 -10.73 -10.12 13.79
CA TRP A 10 -10.48 -9.18 12.69
C TRP A 10 -11.26 -9.60 11.46
N ARG A 11 -11.90 -8.66 10.77
CA ARG A 11 -12.70 -8.97 9.57
C ARG A 11 -11.79 -9.27 8.40
N VAL A 12 -12.01 -10.42 7.76
CA VAL A 12 -11.40 -10.76 6.47
C VAL A 12 -12.27 -10.19 5.35
N GLY A 13 -11.63 -9.47 4.43
CA GLY A 13 -12.27 -8.84 3.29
C GLY A 13 -12.62 -9.83 2.18
N ALA A 14 -13.46 -9.37 1.25
CA ALA A 14 -13.96 -10.11 0.11
C ALA A 14 -13.72 -9.33 -1.19
N THR A 15 -14.00 -9.97 -2.34
CA THR A 15 -13.85 -9.35 -3.67
C THR A 15 -14.60 -8.02 -3.78
N SER A 16 -15.73 -7.85 -3.09
CA SER A 16 -16.49 -6.59 -3.07
C SER A 16 -15.74 -5.43 -2.43
N ASP A 17 -14.85 -5.69 -1.47
CA ASP A 17 -14.09 -4.65 -0.77
C ASP A 17 -13.00 -4.04 -1.67
N VAL A 18 -12.53 -4.79 -2.67
CA VAL A 18 -11.49 -4.37 -3.63
C VAL A 18 -11.97 -4.26 -5.08
N GLY A 19 -13.29 -4.41 -5.33
CA GLY A 19 -13.86 -4.37 -6.68
C GLY A 19 -13.70 -3.03 -7.40
N TRP A 20 -13.40 -1.96 -6.67
CA TRP A 20 -13.11 -0.63 -7.20
C TRP A 20 -11.64 -0.48 -7.66
N ILE A 21 -10.78 -1.44 -7.30
CA ILE A 21 -9.38 -1.55 -7.76
C ILE A 21 -9.33 -2.59 -8.88
N ALA A 22 -9.90 -3.77 -8.63
CA ALA A 22 -9.92 -4.87 -9.59
C ALA A 22 -10.60 -4.43 -10.91
N GLY A 23 -9.87 -4.54 -12.03
CA GLY A 23 -10.36 -4.15 -13.36
C GLY A 23 -10.39 -2.64 -13.62
N HIS A 24 -9.88 -1.82 -12.70
CA HIS A 24 -9.82 -0.36 -12.82
C HIS A 24 -8.38 0.18 -12.89
N THR A 25 -7.39 -0.71 -13.01
CA THR A 25 -6.00 -0.37 -13.33
C THR A 25 -5.66 -0.76 -14.76
N THR A 26 -4.66 -0.09 -15.34
CA THR A 26 -4.25 -0.30 -16.74
C THR A 26 -2.83 -0.87 -16.78
N ALA A 27 -2.62 -1.95 -17.53
CA ALA A 27 -1.28 -2.52 -17.69
C ALA A 27 -0.34 -1.50 -18.38
N GLY A 28 0.86 -1.34 -17.84
CA GLY A 28 1.86 -0.41 -18.38
C GLY A 28 2.86 0.05 -17.33
N VAL A 29 3.52 1.17 -17.60
CA VAL A 29 4.55 1.77 -16.73
C VAL A 29 4.05 2.97 -15.92
N SER A 30 2.82 3.41 -16.17
CA SER A 30 2.25 4.59 -15.52
C SER A 30 1.76 4.28 -14.10
N ILE A 31 1.48 5.33 -13.32
CA ILE A 31 0.88 5.18 -11.99
C ILE A 31 -0.44 4.39 -12.02
N THR A 32 -1.17 4.42 -13.15
CA THR A 32 -2.46 3.72 -13.30
C THR A 32 -2.36 2.20 -13.33
N THR A 33 -1.14 1.66 -13.37
CA THR A 33 -0.88 0.22 -13.22
C THR A 33 -1.14 -0.25 -11.79
N ALA A 34 -0.79 0.59 -10.80
CA ALA A 34 -0.91 0.27 -9.38
C ALA A 34 -2.10 0.96 -8.70
N VAL A 35 -2.55 2.11 -9.21
CA VAL A 35 -3.56 2.95 -8.56
C VAL A 35 -4.66 3.35 -9.57
N PRO A 36 -5.95 3.06 -9.33
CA PRO A 36 -7.02 3.47 -10.25
C PRO A 36 -7.08 4.99 -10.50
N PRO A 37 -7.51 5.44 -11.69
CA PRO A 37 -7.59 6.86 -12.06
C PRO A 37 -8.82 7.57 -11.44
N VAL A 38 -9.04 7.42 -10.14
CA VAL A 38 -10.21 7.92 -9.39
C VAL A 38 -9.89 8.99 -8.34
N PHE A 39 -8.61 9.30 -8.11
CA PHE A 39 -8.15 10.23 -7.09
C PHE A 39 -7.82 11.60 -7.68
N ASP A 40 -7.82 12.62 -6.81
CA ASP A 40 -7.49 13.99 -7.21
C ASP A 40 -6.02 14.13 -7.61
N ALA A 41 -5.13 13.41 -6.95
CA ALA A 41 -3.69 13.46 -7.20
C ALA A 41 -2.96 12.15 -6.90
N TYR A 42 -1.74 12.05 -7.42
CA TYR A 42 -0.93 10.84 -7.41
C TYR A 42 0.54 11.14 -7.11
N ALA A 43 1.20 10.19 -6.46
CA ALA A 43 2.63 10.23 -6.20
C ALA A 43 3.24 8.83 -6.15
N THR A 44 4.55 8.78 -6.30
CA THR A 44 5.38 7.64 -5.94
C THR A 44 6.29 8.00 -4.78
N THR A 45 6.53 7.07 -3.86
CA THR A 45 7.32 7.25 -2.64
C THR A 45 8.23 6.04 -2.45
N TYR A 46 9.40 6.23 -1.84
CA TYR A 46 10.39 5.16 -1.68
C TYR A 46 11.30 5.40 -0.46
N GLN A 47 11.81 4.31 0.11
CA GLN A 47 12.80 4.37 1.17
C GLN A 47 14.17 4.68 0.55
N ALA A 48 14.77 5.82 0.92
CA ALA A 48 16.16 6.12 0.56
C ALA A 48 17.16 5.23 1.33
N ASP A 49 18.35 5.02 0.76
CA ASP A 49 19.37 4.11 1.32
C ASP A 49 19.84 4.49 2.73
N ASP A 50 19.83 5.78 3.08
CA ASP A 50 20.23 6.32 4.39
C ASP A 50 19.09 6.36 5.41
N ILE A 51 17.87 6.02 4.99
CA ILE A 51 16.67 5.95 5.83
C ILE A 51 16.38 4.49 6.16
N THR A 52 16.06 4.21 7.43
CA THR A 52 15.65 2.86 7.83
C THR A 52 14.22 2.58 7.38
N ALA A 53 13.90 1.32 7.08
CA ALA A 53 12.54 0.91 6.75
C ALA A 53 11.54 1.39 7.82
N ALA A 54 11.84 1.18 9.11
CA ALA A 54 10.97 1.63 10.19
C ALA A 54 10.72 3.14 10.20
N ALA A 55 11.73 3.97 9.91
CA ALA A 55 11.56 5.43 9.85
C ALA A 55 10.69 5.85 8.65
N TYR A 56 10.94 5.25 7.48
CA TYR A 56 10.14 5.47 6.27
C TYR A 56 8.68 5.06 6.47
N GLU A 57 8.44 3.86 6.99
CA GLU A 57 7.10 3.32 7.18
C GLU A 57 6.33 4.12 8.23
N GLN A 58 6.98 4.52 9.32
CA GLN A 58 6.37 5.39 10.34
C GLN A 58 5.95 6.74 9.75
N ALA A 59 6.85 7.39 9.01
CA ALA A 59 6.58 8.71 8.43
C ALA A 59 5.42 8.65 7.41
N LEU A 60 5.41 7.65 6.52
CA LEU A 60 4.31 7.44 5.58
C LEU A 60 2.97 7.23 6.30
N ILE A 61 2.95 6.45 7.37
CA ILE A 61 1.73 6.20 8.14
C ILE A 61 1.27 7.46 8.89
N GLU A 62 2.17 8.25 9.45
CA GLU A 62 1.85 9.53 10.11
C GLU A 62 1.22 10.55 9.14
N ASP A 63 1.77 10.66 7.94
CA ASP A 63 1.23 11.51 6.87
C ASP A 63 -0.17 11.06 6.44
N LEU A 64 -0.39 9.76 6.30
CA LEU A 64 -1.71 9.20 5.98
C LEU A 64 -2.72 9.46 7.10
N ILE A 65 -2.36 9.21 8.36
CA ILE A 65 -3.24 9.45 9.52
C ILE A 65 -3.66 10.93 9.59
N THR A 66 -2.74 11.86 9.29
CA THR A 66 -3.02 13.30 9.32
C THR A 66 -4.18 13.69 8.41
N HIS A 67 -4.36 12.97 7.29
CA HIS A 67 -5.42 13.23 6.30
C HIS A 67 -6.56 12.21 6.33
N THR A 68 -6.62 11.35 7.34
CA THR A 68 -7.61 10.28 7.45
C THR A 68 -8.44 10.43 8.72
N PRO A 69 -9.78 10.55 8.63
CA PRO A 69 -10.65 10.46 9.80
C PRO A 69 -10.44 9.16 10.58
N ASP A 70 -10.79 9.13 11.87
CA ASP A 70 -10.73 7.91 12.69
C ASP A 70 -11.67 6.83 12.13
N GLN A 71 -11.09 5.88 11.41
CA GLN A 71 -11.78 4.83 10.68
C GLN A 71 -10.86 3.63 10.45
N PRO A 72 -11.41 2.41 10.26
CA PRO A 72 -10.59 1.25 9.95
C PRO A 72 -9.99 1.34 8.55
N TRP A 73 -8.88 0.65 8.37
CA TRP A 73 -8.20 0.49 7.09
C TRP A 73 -8.27 -0.96 6.63
N TRP A 74 -8.14 -1.14 5.33
CA TRP A 74 -7.93 -2.43 4.70
C TRP A 74 -6.44 -2.64 4.47
N LEU A 75 -5.89 -3.73 4.98
CA LEU A 75 -4.51 -4.12 4.82
C LEU A 75 -4.45 -5.39 3.95
N ALA A 76 -3.75 -5.31 2.83
CA ALA A 76 -3.62 -6.40 1.87
C ALA A 76 -2.18 -6.88 1.77
N TYR A 77 -1.99 -8.17 2.01
CA TYR A 77 -0.69 -8.84 1.99
C TYR A 77 -0.61 -9.76 0.77
N LEU A 78 0.30 -9.48 -0.15
CA LEU A 78 0.53 -10.26 -1.36
C LEU A 78 1.12 -11.62 -1.01
N ASP A 79 0.54 -12.69 -1.56
CA ASP A 79 1.04 -14.05 -1.43
C ASP A 79 1.76 -14.49 -2.71
N THR A 80 3.06 -14.23 -2.76
CA THR A 80 3.96 -14.75 -3.82
C THR A 80 4.48 -16.17 -3.51
N GLY A 81 4.16 -16.71 -2.32
CA GLY A 81 4.75 -17.93 -1.78
C GLY A 81 6.16 -17.79 -1.19
N THR A 82 6.76 -16.59 -1.18
CA THR A 82 8.14 -16.36 -0.75
C THR A 82 8.32 -15.34 0.38
N HIS A 83 7.27 -14.59 0.76
CA HIS A 83 7.33 -13.52 1.75
C HIS A 83 6.26 -13.69 2.83
N ASP A 84 6.37 -12.91 3.91
CA ASP A 84 5.46 -12.99 5.04
C ASP A 84 4.05 -12.48 4.68
N VAL A 85 3.06 -13.36 4.89
CA VAL A 85 1.65 -13.09 4.69
C VAL A 85 0.97 -13.17 6.04
N VAL A 86 0.44 -12.04 6.51
CA VAL A 86 -0.33 -12.00 7.75
C VAL A 86 -1.65 -12.75 7.53
N PHE A 87 -1.94 -13.70 8.43
CA PHE A 87 -3.06 -14.65 8.31
C PHE A 87 -3.02 -15.54 7.06
N PRO A 88 -1.99 -16.39 6.90
CA PRO A 88 -1.74 -17.15 5.65
C PRO A 88 -2.83 -18.17 5.31
N HIS A 89 -3.77 -18.45 6.22
CA HIS A 89 -4.89 -19.38 5.99
C HIS A 89 -6.23 -18.66 5.73
N ALA A 90 -6.26 -17.32 5.71
CA ALA A 90 -7.45 -16.57 5.35
C ALA A 90 -7.77 -16.68 3.85
N PRO A 91 -9.05 -16.60 3.44
CA PRO A 91 -9.42 -16.49 2.03
C PRO A 91 -8.68 -15.34 1.34
N ARG A 92 -8.36 -15.54 0.07
CA ARG A 92 -7.72 -14.52 -0.76
C ARG A 92 -8.71 -13.78 -1.63
N VAL A 93 -8.39 -12.51 -1.89
CA VAL A 93 -8.91 -11.73 -3.02
C VAL A 93 -7.85 -11.70 -4.12
N PHE A 94 -8.26 -11.46 -5.36
CA PHE A 94 -7.36 -11.44 -6.49
C PHE A 94 -7.32 -10.04 -7.11
N LEU A 95 -6.10 -9.52 -7.30
CA LEU A 95 -5.85 -8.18 -7.82
C LEU A 95 -4.81 -8.20 -8.94
N TYR A 96 -4.79 -7.13 -9.74
CA TYR A 96 -3.84 -6.96 -10.84
C TYR A 96 -3.86 -8.16 -11.80
N TRP A 97 -2.71 -8.76 -12.09
CA TRP A 97 -2.56 -9.97 -12.89
C TRP A 97 -3.00 -11.24 -12.16
N ASN A 98 -4.16 -11.20 -11.50
CA ASN A 98 -4.73 -12.29 -10.71
C ASN A 98 -3.79 -12.77 -9.59
N TRP A 99 -3.04 -11.85 -9.00
CA TRP A 99 -2.21 -12.11 -7.83
C TRP A 99 -3.09 -12.26 -6.57
N PRO A 100 -2.82 -13.26 -5.70
CA PRO A 100 -3.62 -13.50 -4.51
C PRO A 100 -3.14 -12.61 -3.35
N TYR A 101 -4.09 -11.96 -2.68
CA TYR A 101 -3.86 -11.14 -1.49
C TYR A 101 -4.73 -11.62 -0.33
N VAL A 102 -4.16 -11.65 0.88
CA VAL A 102 -4.95 -11.72 2.11
C VAL A 102 -5.35 -10.31 2.51
N LEU A 103 -6.65 -10.04 2.60
CA LEU A 103 -7.22 -8.74 2.91
C LEU A 103 -7.86 -8.75 4.29
N VAL A 104 -7.44 -7.85 5.19
CA VAL A 104 -7.95 -7.76 6.56
C VAL A 104 -8.25 -6.31 6.93
N GLU A 105 -9.40 -6.10 7.56
CA GLU A 105 -9.76 -4.80 8.13
C GLU A 105 -9.08 -4.63 9.49
N ALA A 106 -8.29 -3.57 9.62
CA ALA A 106 -7.51 -3.24 10.81
C ALA A 106 -7.25 -1.73 10.87
N GLY A 107 -6.02 -1.30 11.14
CA GLY A 107 -5.67 0.11 11.23
C GLY A 107 -4.16 0.37 11.14
N PRO A 108 -3.75 1.62 11.38
CA PRO A 108 -2.37 2.08 11.18
C PRO A 108 -1.34 1.33 12.05
N GLU A 109 -1.68 1.05 13.31
CA GLU A 109 -0.82 0.28 14.21
C GLU A 109 -0.53 -1.11 13.65
N GLN A 110 -1.55 -1.77 13.11
CA GLN A 110 -1.43 -3.11 12.54
C GLN A 110 -0.63 -3.11 11.24
N ALA A 111 -0.75 -2.04 10.43
CA ALA A 111 0.05 -1.84 9.23
C ALA A 111 1.56 -1.79 9.53
N LEU A 112 1.95 -1.32 10.72
CA LEU A 112 3.35 -1.19 11.15
C LEU A 112 3.90 -2.40 11.93
N THR A 113 3.04 -3.30 12.42
CA THR A 113 3.46 -4.28 13.44
C THR A 113 3.16 -5.73 13.11
N TRP A 114 2.22 -6.01 12.20
CA TRP A 114 1.77 -7.38 11.98
C TRP A 114 2.71 -8.25 11.16
N ARG A 115 3.37 -7.67 10.15
CA ARG A 115 4.34 -8.35 9.30
C ARG A 115 5.69 -8.29 9.98
N THR A 116 6.27 -9.47 10.23
CA THR A 116 7.54 -9.59 10.99
C THR A 116 8.63 -10.32 10.20
N GLY A 117 8.25 -11.10 9.19
CA GLY A 117 9.18 -11.81 8.32
C GLY A 117 9.70 -10.98 7.14
N GLY A 118 9.39 -9.68 7.12
CA GLY A 118 9.82 -8.75 6.08
C GLY A 118 8.92 -8.74 4.84
N HIS A 119 9.28 -7.85 3.93
CA HIS A 119 8.61 -7.57 2.66
C HIS A 119 9.49 -8.01 1.49
N ILE A 120 8.90 -8.32 0.33
CA ILE A 120 9.64 -8.56 -0.93
C ILE A 120 10.67 -7.46 -1.27
N ARG A 121 10.37 -6.18 -0.95
CA ARG A 121 11.25 -5.04 -1.21
C ARG A 121 12.29 -4.83 -0.12
N HIS A 122 11.93 -5.15 1.12
CA HIS A 122 12.75 -4.86 2.30
C HIS A 122 12.64 -6.01 3.29
N ALA A 123 13.75 -6.70 3.56
CA ALA A 123 13.80 -7.82 4.50
C ALA A 123 13.28 -7.50 5.92
N HIS A 124 13.12 -6.22 6.26
CA HIS A 124 12.62 -5.74 7.54
C HIS A 124 11.41 -4.80 7.44
N GLY A 125 10.79 -4.65 6.25
CA GLY A 125 9.59 -3.82 6.09
C GLY A 125 8.34 -4.51 6.64
N ALA A 126 7.51 -3.76 7.34
CA ALA A 126 6.26 -4.22 7.95
C ALA A 126 5.01 -3.82 7.14
N LEU A 127 5.10 -2.82 6.25
CA LEU A 127 3.92 -2.33 5.55
C LEU A 127 3.21 -3.43 4.74
N PRO A 128 1.88 -3.38 4.61
CA PRO A 128 1.15 -4.18 3.64
C PRO A 128 1.56 -3.81 2.20
N ASP A 129 1.39 -4.74 1.27
CA ASP A 129 1.65 -4.49 -0.16
C ASP A 129 0.62 -3.51 -0.76
N LEU A 130 -0.58 -3.49 -0.19
CA LEU A 130 -1.64 -2.57 -0.56
C LEU A 130 -2.51 -2.23 0.65
N PHE A 131 -2.86 -0.96 0.83
CA PHE A 131 -3.77 -0.55 1.90
C PHE A 131 -4.52 0.74 1.59
N PHE A 132 -5.71 0.88 2.17
CA PHE A 132 -6.63 2.00 1.95
C PHE A 132 -7.64 2.11 3.11
N PRO A 133 -8.19 3.31 3.39
CA PRO A 133 -9.18 3.50 4.44
C PRO A 133 -10.56 3.00 3.99
N ALA A 134 -11.46 2.74 4.94
CA ALA A 134 -12.80 2.22 4.65
C ALA A 134 -13.60 3.11 3.68
N ASP A 135 -13.42 4.43 3.75
CA ASP A 135 -14.03 5.41 2.84
C ASP A 135 -13.35 5.51 1.45
N ARG A 136 -12.22 4.81 1.25
CA ARG A 136 -11.43 4.78 0.00
C ARG A 136 -10.92 6.16 -0.41
N SER A 137 -10.69 7.06 0.53
CA SER A 137 -10.18 8.41 0.27
C SER A 137 -8.77 8.43 -0.32
N TRP A 138 -7.96 7.40 -0.08
CA TRP A 138 -6.65 7.20 -0.71
C TRP A 138 -6.35 5.72 -0.91
N LEU A 139 -5.31 5.41 -1.69
CA LEU A 139 -4.77 4.08 -1.90
C LEU A 139 -3.25 4.14 -1.88
N VAL A 140 -2.64 3.24 -1.11
CA VAL A 140 -1.21 2.91 -1.21
C VAL A 140 -1.11 1.53 -1.83
N SER A 141 -0.33 1.39 -2.90
CA SER A 141 -0.10 0.12 -3.56
C SER A 141 1.32 0.02 -4.06
N ALA A 142 1.99 -1.06 -3.71
CA ALA A 142 3.31 -1.37 -4.20
C ALA A 142 3.27 -2.71 -4.92
N LEU A 143 3.58 -2.67 -6.22
CA LEU A 143 3.62 -3.87 -7.04
C LEU A 143 4.82 -4.75 -6.63
N TRP A 144 4.76 -6.03 -7.01
CA TRP A 144 5.72 -7.04 -6.58
C TRP A 144 7.12 -6.83 -7.18
N ASP A 145 7.18 -6.17 -8.33
CA ASP A 145 8.36 -5.87 -9.15
C ASP A 145 8.86 -4.42 -9.02
N ASP A 146 8.15 -3.57 -8.27
CA ASP A 146 8.58 -2.20 -8.00
C ASP A 146 9.40 -2.14 -6.70
N THR A 147 10.43 -1.29 -6.66
CA THR A 147 11.15 -0.93 -5.42
C THR A 147 10.56 0.30 -4.73
N TRP A 148 9.58 0.93 -5.36
CA TRP A 148 8.83 2.08 -4.85
C TRP A 148 7.38 1.70 -4.56
N THR A 149 6.64 2.65 -4.00
CA THR A 149 5.22 2.53 -3.69
C THR A 149 4.46 3.62 -4.44
N CYS A 150 3.34 3.25 -5.05
CA CYS A 150 2.43 4.17 -5.72
C CYS A 150 1.31 4.59 -4.76
N LEU A 151 0.90 5.85 -4.85
CA LEU A 151 -0.11 6.44 -3.99
C LEU A 151 -1.06 7.32 -4.79
N GLY A 152 -2.36 7.23 -4.50
CA GLY A 152 -3.38 8.15 -4.98
C GLY A 152 -4.24 8.63 -3.82
N GLY A 153 -4.65 9.89 -3.83
CA GLY A 153 -5.47 10.45 -2.76
C GLY A 153 -5.82 11.92 -2.99
N PRO A 154 -6.29 12.62 -1.94
CA PRO A 154 -6.60 14.05 -2.02
C PRO A 154 -5.34 14.87 -2.27
N GLU A 155 -5.50 16.02 -2.93
CA GLU A 155 -4.42 16.98 -3.22
C GLU A 155 -3.56 17.30 -1.99
N GLN A 156 -4.21 17.50 -0.84
CA GLN A 156 -3.56 17.87 0.41
C GLN A 156 -2.65 16.76 0.97
N LEU A 157 -3.04 15.49 0.81
CA LEU A 157 -2.22 14.35 1.21
C LEU A 157 -0.96 14.26 0.36
N ILE A 158 -1.10 14.34 -0.97
CA ILE A 158 0.05 14.30 -1.89
C ILE A 158 1.02 15.46 -1.59
N HIS A 159 0.49 16.65 -1.36
CA HIS A 159 1.27 17.83 -1.04
C HIS A 159 2.00 17.75 0.31
N THR A 160 1.46 17.01 1.29
CA THR A 160 2.15 16.71 2.55
C THR A 160 3.31 15.76 2.30
N LEU A 161 3.08 14.66 1.58
CA LEU A 161 4.12 13.68 1.25
C LEU A 161 5.30 14.29 0.47
N GLU A 162 5.02 15.20 -0.47
CA GLU A 162 6.07 15.92 -1.22
C GLU A 162 6.98 16.79 -0.33
N ARG A 163 6.53 17.14 0.87
CA ARG A 163 7.29 17.93 1.85
C ARG A 163 7.95 17.10 2.92
N ASP A 164 7.58 15.83 3.06
CA ASP A 164 8.23 14.94 4.00
C ASP A 164 9.57 14.45 3.39
N PRO A 165 10.72 14.88 3.93
CA PRO A 165 12.02 14.43 3.44
C PRO A 165 12.25 12.93 3.67
N VAL A 166 11.47 12.28 4.54
CA VAL A 166 11.60 10.85 4.82
C VAL A 166 10.85 10.01 3.78
N ALA A 167 9.68 10.48 3.31
CA ALA A 167 8.89 9.79 2.29
C ALA A 167 9.57 9.77 0.91
N ASN A 168 10.39 10.76 0.56
CA ASN A 168 10.96 10.90 -0.80
C ASN A 168 9.88 10.84 -1.89
N ALA A 169 8.74 11.51 -1.66
CA ALA A 169 7.63 11.46 -2.59
C ALA A 169 7.88 12.34 -3.82
N ARG A 170 7.50 11.82 -4.99
CA ARG A 170 7.40 12.54 -6.25
C ARG A 170 5.97 12.48 -6.74
N ARG A 171 5.35 13.63 -7.01
CA ARG A 171 4.08 13.72 -7.72
C ARG A 171 4.20 13.25 -9.17
N VAL A 172 3.20 12.50 -9.63
CA VAL A 172 3.18 11.87 -10.96
C VAL A 172 1.84 12.12 -11.64
N ARG A 173 1.83 12.35 -12.95
CA ARG A 173 0.58 12.42 -13.74
C ARG A 173 0.11 11.01 -14.16
N LEU A 174 -1.17 10.88 -14.51
CA LEU A 174 -1.77 9.59 -14.87
C LEU A 174 -1.06 8.86 -16.02
N ASP A 175 -0.53 9.60 -16.97
CA ASP A 175 0.19 9.11 -18.16
C ASP A 175 1.71 9.10 -18.00
N GLU A 176 2.21 9.61 -16.87
CA GLU A 176 3.63 9.69 -16.59
C GLU A 176 4.15 8.36 -16.03
N ASP A 177 5.39 8.05 -16.37
CA ASP A 177 6.12 6.92 -15.82
C ASP A 177 6.17 7.03 -14.28
N ALA A 178 5.76 5.97 -13.58
CA ALA A 178 5.75 5.90 -12.13
C ALA A 178 7.17 5.83 -11.51
N LEU A 179 8.20 5.40 -12.26
CA LEU A 179 9.56 5.23 -11.77
C LEU A 179 10.12 6.51 -11.10
N PRO A 180 10.46 6.48 -9.79
CA PRO A 180 11.11 7.60 -9.15
C PRO A 180 12.47 7.94 -9.77
N PRO A 181 12.88 9.22 -9.79
CA PRO A 181 14.18 9.63 -10.29
C PRO A 181 15.33 8.94 -9.55
N GLY A 182 16.30 8.42 -10.28
CA GLY A 182 17.49 7.78 -9.70
C GLY A 182 17.32 6.29 -9.38
N LEU A 183 16.11 5.74 -9.49
CA LEU A 183 15.87 4.30 -9.42
C LEU A 183 15.91 3.65 -10.80
N THR A 184 16.12 2.34 -10.83
CA THR A 184 16.04 1.50 -12.03
C THR A 184 14.94 0.46 -11.87
N ARG A 185 14.29 0.11 -12.99
CA ARG A 185 13.48 -1.12 -13.04
C ARG A 185 14.42 -2.32 -13.06
N GLU A 186 14.15 -3.30 -12.19
CA GLU A 186 14.85 -4.59 -12.19
C GLU A 186 14.29 -5.53 -13.27
#